data_AF-A0A964QRB8-F1
#
_entry.id   AF-A0A964QRB8-F1
#
_cell.length_a   1.000
_cell.length_b   1.000
_cell.length_c   1.000
_cell.angle_alpha   90.00
_cell.angle_beta   90.00
_cell.angle_gamma   90.00
#
_symmetry.space_group_name_H-M   'P 1'
#
loop_
_entity.id
_entity.type
_entity.pdbx_description
1 polymer ?
#
loop_
_entity_poly.entity_id
_entity_poly.type
_entity_poly.pdbx_seq_one_letter_code
_entity_poly.pdbx_strand_id
1 'polypeptide(L)'
;MKELIFVFLAGLGLIANGSERLYENNFEKAALGTVPDGFLVLNGDFSVKEENGNKFLEAPGAPVDTYGVMVGPTEKEGWAIAARIFATSKGRRFPTFAVGLNGGGGYKLQVSPAKKMVELYAGETVKASAPYEWESGKWTRLHLEINKLKDGSWKVVGKAWTEDRAEPAAPLVALEEKEAPTAGKASVWGSPYSGTPIRFDDLAVSRTSVKP
;
A
#
# COMPACT_ATOMS: atom_id res chain seq x y z
N MET A 1 36.02 20.68 47.82
CA MET A 1 35.07 21.77 47.49
C MET A 1 35.13 21.99 45.99
N LYS A 2 33.99 21.89 45.29
CA LYS A 2 33.67 22.55 44.00
C LYS A 2 34.42 22.07 42.76
N GLU A 3 33.82 21.70 41.62
CA GLU A 3 32.45 21.61 41.10
C GLU A 3 32.48 20.55 39.98
N LEU A 4 31.39 19.79 39.84
CA LEU A 4 31.19 18.74 38.85
C LEU A 4 30.46 19.35 37.65
N ILE A 5 31.10 19.45 36.48
CA ILE A 5 30.45 19.90 35.25
C ILE A 5 29.77 18.70 34.57
N PHE A 6 28.45 18.61 34.72
CA PHE A 6 27.61 17.75 33.90
C PHE A 6 27.34 18.46 32.55
N VAL A 7 27.91 17.94 31.47
CA VAL A 7 27.52 18.33 30.11
C VAL A 7 26.27 17.54 29.74
N PHE A 8 25.13 18.22 29.75
CA PHE A 8 23.87 17.71 29.21
C PHE A 8 23.93 17.81 27.68
N LEU A 9 24.25 16.70 27.01
CA LEU A 9 24.02 16.57 25.56
C LEU A 9 22.52 16.40 25.34
N ALA A 10 21.84 17.50 25.02
CA ALA A 10 20.47 17.48 24.56
C ALA A 10 20.39 16.68 23.24
N GLY A 11 19.84 15.47 23.31
CA GLY A 11 19.47 14.72 22.13
C GLY A 11 18.41 15.50 21.36
N LEU A 12 18.74 15.97 20.16
CA LEU A 12 17.75 16.34 19.16
C LEU A 12 16.96 15.08 18.82
N GLY A 13 15.80 14.92 19.44
CA GLY A 13 14.80 13.98 18.98
C GLY A 13 14.43 14.35 17.54
N LEU A 14 14.73 13.44 16.61
CA LEU A 14 14.12 13.46 15.29
C LEU A 14 12.61 13.50 15.50
N ILE A 15 11.96 14.60 15.10
CA ILE A 15 10.51 14.61 14.94
C ILE A 15 10.23 13.67 13.77
N ALA A 16 9.98 12.40 14.08
CA ALA A 16 9.18 11.57 13.20
C ALA A 16 7.85 12.30 13.08
N ASN A 17 7.63 12.96 11.94
CA ASN A 17 6.32 13.48 11.56
C ASN A 17 5.42 12.26 11.35
N GLY A 18 5.00 11.63 12.45
CA GLY A 18 4.06 10.52 12.46
C GLY A 18 2.71 11.08 12.10
N SER A 19 2.29 10.88 10.85
CA SER A 19 0.93 11.17 10.48
C SER A 19 -0.02 10.29 11.29
N GLU A 20 -1.19 10.83 11.67
CA GLU A 20 -2.16 10.13 12.50
C GLU A 20 -2.57 8.80 11.87
N ARG A 21 -2.38 7.69 12.60
CA ARG A 21 -2.76 6.35 12.14
C ARG A 21 -4.27 6.16 12.30
N LEU A 22 -4.94 5.86 11.19
CA LEU A 22 -6.39 5.61 11.15
C LEU A 22 -6.72 4.12 11.24
N TYR A 23 -5.83 3.26 10.77
CA TYR A 23 -5.95 1.80 10.82
C TYR A 23 -4.59 1.14 10.64
N GLU A 24 -4.34 0.03 11.32
CA GLU A 24 -3.17 -0.81 11.09
C GLU A 24 -3.49 -2.29 11.31
N ASN A 25 -2.87 -3.17 10.51
CA ASN A 25 -2.95 -4.61 10.70
C ASN A 25 -1.73 -5.30 10.05
N ASN A 26 -0.93 -5.96 10.87
CA ASN A 26 0.21 -6.80 10.49
C ASN A 26 -0.07 -8.30 10.69
N PHE A 27 -1.35 -8.67 10.90
CA PHE A 27 -1.85 -10.04 11.01
C PHE A 27 -1.30 -10.91 12.15
N GLU A 28 -0.36 -10.44 12.95
CA GLU A 28 0.25 -11.22 14.05
C GLU A 28 -0.78 -11.69 15.09
N LYS A 29 -1.80 -10.86 15.34
CA LYS A 29 -2.91 -11.16 16.25
C LYS A 29 -4.07 -11.90 15.58
N ALA A 30 -4.03 -12.13 14.27
CA ALA A 30 -5.10 -12.77 13.54
C ALA A 30 -5.05 -14.30 13.67
N ALA A 31 -6.24 -14.92 13.59
CA ALA A 31 -6.38 -16.36 13.48
C ALA A 31 -5.99 -16.83 12.08
N LEU A 32 -5.30 -17.96 12.00
CA LEU A 32 -4.91 -18.58 10.74
C LEU A 32 -6.13 -19.15 10.01
N GLY A 33 -6.08 -19.16 8.68
CA GLY A 33 -7.12 -19.74 7.83
C GLY A 33 -8.36 -18.88 7.66
N THR A 34 -8.44 -17.72 8.31
CA THR A 34 -9.59 -16.80 8.26
C THR A 34 -9.18 -15.42 7.78
N VAL A 35 -10.12 -14.69 7.19
CA VAL A 35 -9.99 -13.24 6.98
C VAL A 35 -10.28 -12.54 8.31
N PRO A 36 -9.51 -11.52 8.74
CA PRO A 36 -9.82 -10.80 9.98
C PRO A 36 -11.16 -10.05 9.90
N ASP A 37 -11.80 -9.88 11.05
CA ASP A 37 -13.05 -9.12 11.15
C ASP A 37 -12.88 -7.67 10.63
N GLY A 38 -13.92 -7.15 9.99
CA GLY A 38 -13.94 -5.79 9.44
C GLY A 38 -13.31 -5.63 8.06
N PHE A 39 -12.70 -6.69 7.51
CA PHE A 39 -12.30 -6.73 6.10
C PHE A 39 -13.53 -6.97 5.23
N LEU A 40 -13.63 -6.22 4.13
CA LEU A 40 -14.66 -6.44 3.10
C LEU A 40 -14.00 -7.08 1.89
N VAL A 41 -14.20 -8.39 1.72
CA VAL A 41 -13.72 -9.13 0.55
C VAL A 41 -14.60 -8.78 -0.64
N LEU A 42 -13.98 -8.35 -1.73
CA LEU A 42 -14.66 -8.03 -2.99
C LEU A 42 -14.67 -9.24 -3.92
N ASN A 43 -13.54 -9.94 -3.99
CA ASN A 43 -13.36 -11.18 -4.75
C ASN A 43 -12.13 -11.93 -4.24
N GLY A 44 -12.16 -13.27 -4.27
CA GLY A 44 -11.06 -14.15 -3.90
C GLY A 44 -11.15 -14.70 -2.48
N ASP A 45 -10.68 -15.94 -2.31
CA ASP A 45 -10.69 -16.66 -1.03
C ASP A 45 -9.47 -16.28 -0.18
N PHE A 46 -9.44 -15.04 0.30
CA PHE A 46 -8.36 -14.58 1.17
C PHE A 46 -8.32 -15.37 2.48
N SER A 47 -7.12 -15.58 3.03
CA SER A 47 -6.97 -16.10 4.39
C SER A 47 -5.63 -15.70 5.00
N VAL A 48 -5.58 -15.56 6.32
CA VAL A 48 -4.30 -15.37 7.01
C VAL A 48 -3.52 -16.68 7.01
N LYS A 49 -2.25 -16.61 6.59
CA LYS A 49 -1.29 -17.72 6.60
C LYS A 49 -0.06 -17.31 7.41
N GLU A 50 0.79 -18.29 7.68
CA GLU A 50 2.06 -18.10 8.37
C GLU A 50 3.18 -18.79 7.60
N GLU A 51 4.30 -18.11 7.44
CA GLU A 51 5.53 -18.68 6.91
C GLU A 51 6.72 -18.06 7.63
N ASN A 52 7.68 -18.88 8.05
CA ASN A 52 8.88 -18.44 8.76
C ASN A 52 8.60 -17.55 9.99
N GLY A 53 7.47 -17.80 10.68
CA GLY A 53 7.06 -17.05 11.87
C GLY A 53 6.46 -15.66 11.59
N ASN A 54 6.16 -15.33 10.32
CA ASN A 54 5.47 -14.10 9.95
C ASN A 54 4.06 -14.43 9.45
N LYS A 55 3.03 -13.80 10.03
CA LYS A 55 1.66 -13.90 9.52
C LYS A 55 1.37 -12.87 8.45
N PHE A 56 0.58 -13.23 7.46
CA PHE A 56 0.20 -12.36 6.36
C PHE A 56 -1.15 -12.76 5.80
N LEU A 57 -1.82 -11.82 5.13
CA LEU A 57 -3.00 -12.13 4.34
C LEU A 57 -2.59 -12.67 2.97
N GLU A 58 -3.14 -13.81 2.57
CA GLU A 58 -2.85 -14.44 1.29
C GLU A 58 -4.08 -14.38 0.37
N ALA A 59 -3.89 -13.87 -0.86
CA ALA A 59 -4.80 -14.12 -1.97
C ALA A 59 -4.43 -15.45 -2.67
N PRO A 60 -5.41 -16.24 -3.13
CA PRO A 60 -5.14 -17.53 -3.75
C PRO A 60 -4.34 -17.38 -5.04
N GLY A 61 -3.58 -18.41 -5.42
CA GLY A 61 -2.82 -18.45 -6.68
C GLY A 61 -3.60 -19.01 -7.88
N ALA A 62 -4.81 -19.52 -7.64
CA ALA A 62 -5.70 -20.10 -8.64
C ALA A 62 -7.17 -19.96 -8.18
N PRO A 63 -8.14 -19.74 -9.09
CA PRO A 63 -7.97 -19.48 -10.53
C PRO A 63 -7.21 -18.18 -10.82
N VAL A 64 -6.99 -17.85 -12.09
CA VAL A 64 -6.45 -16.52 -12.46
C VAL A 64 -7.61 -15.56 -12.53
N ASP A 65 -7.65 -14.60 -11.62
CA ASP A 65 -8.68 -13.58 -11.52
C ASP A 65 -8.12 -12.35 -10.78
N THR A 66 -8.86 -11.25 -10.72
CA THR A 66 -8.51 -10.08 -9.92
C THR A 66 -9.17 -10.17 -8.55
N TYR A 67 -8.33 -10.35 -7.53
CA TYR A 67 -8.75 -10.41 -6.14
C TYR A 67 -8.58 -9.07 -5.44
N GLY A 68 -9.48 -8.77 -4.52
CA GLY A 68 -9.50 -7.50 -3.82
C GLY A 68 -10.17 -7.58 -2.47
N VAL A 69 -9.61 -6.86 -1.50
CA VAL A 69 -10.17 -6.73 -0.17
C VAL A 69 -9.99 -5.30 0.32
N MET A 70 -11.02 -4.77 0.98
CA MET A 70 -11.03 -3.43 1.56
C MET A 70 -10.84 -3.47 3.07
N VAL A 71 -10.16 -2.46 3.61
CA VAL A 71 -9.78 -2.36 5.03
C VAL A 71 -9.97 -0.94 5.56
N GLY A 72 -10.03 -0.82 6.89
CA GLY A 72 -10.02 0.46 7.57
C GLY A 72 -11.29 1.30 7.40
N PRO A 73 -11.25 2.59 7.81
CA PRO A 73 -12.39 3.48 7.74
C PRO A 73 -12.71 3.91 6.30
N THR A 74 -13.89 4.53 6.14
CA THR A 74 -14.26 5.23 4.91
C THR A 74 -13.77 6.66 5.00
N GLU A 75 -12.96 7.08 4.03
CA GLU A 75 -12.36 8.42 3.97
C GLU A 75 -12.47 8.97 2.55
N LYS A 76 -12.26 10.27 2.39
CA LYS A 76 -12.38 10.96 1.10
C LYS A 76 -11.04 11.51 0.60
N GLU A 77 -10.35 12.29 1.43
CA GLU A 77 -9.12 13.01 1.07
C GLU A 77 -8.25 13.26 2.31
N GLY A 78 -6.98 13.63 2.11
CA GLY A 78 -6.03 13.89 3.20
C GLY A 78 -5.58 12.62 3.91
N TRP A 79 -5.41 11.54 3.15
CA TRP A 79 -5.13 10.21 3.69
C TRP A 79 -4.34 9.35 2.72
N ALA A 80 -3.77 8.27 3.26
CA ALA A 80 -2.85 7.37 2.58
C ALA A 80 -3.10 5.92 2.98
N ILE A 81 -2.70 5.00 2.10
CA ILE A 81 -2.58 3.56 2.35
C ILE A 81 -1.15 3.13 2.05
N ALA A 82 -0.60 2.30 2.94
CA ALA A 82 0.64 1.57 2.73
C ALA A 82 0.45 0.08 3.00
N ALA A 83 1.22 -0.74 2.30
CA ALA A 83 1.31 -2.18 2.51
C ALA A 83 2.65 -2.69 1.97
N ARG A 84 3.12 -3.84 2.48
CA ARG A 84 4.12 -4.65 1.78
C ARG A 84 3.45 -5.84 1.11
N ILE A 85 3.90 -6.17 -0.09
CA ILE A 85 3.31 -7.20 -0.94
C ILE A 85 4.40 -8.13 -1.45
N PHE A 86 4.19 -9.43 -1.33
CA PHE A 86 5.08 -10.47 -1.82
C PHE A 86 4.39 -11.28 -2.91
N ALA A 87 5.09 -11.48 -4.02
CA ALA A 87 4.67 -12.36 -5.09
C ALA A 87 5.92 -12.94 -5.79
N THR A 88 5.73 -13.95 -6.62
CA THR A 88 6.81 -14.55 -7.43
C THR A 88 6.48 -14.43 -8.92
N SER A 89 7.47 -14.61 -9.81
CA SER A 89 7.28 -14.81 -11.25
C SER A 89 7.83 -16.17 -11.68
N LYS A 90 7.33 -16.70 -12.81
CA LYS A 90 7.80 -17.96 -13.40
C LYS A 90 7.94 -17.79 -14.90
N GLY A 91 9.19 -17.66 -15.37
CA GLY A 91 9.48 -17.39 -16.78
C GLY A 91 8.85 -16.05 -17.21
N ARG A 92 7.94 -16.10 -18.18
CA ARG A 92 7.21 -14.91 -18.70
C ARG A 92 5.85 -14.67 -18.04
N ARG A 93 5.54 -15.39 -16.96
CA ARG A 93 4.29 -15.23 -16.21
C ARG A 93 4.56 -14.36 -15.00
N PHE A 94 3.77 -13.29 -14.88
CA PHE A 94 3.93 -12.26 -13.86
C PHE A 94 2.60 -12.00 -13.18
N PRO A 95 2.62 -11.70 -11.86
CA PRO A 95 1.43 -11.25 -11.16
C PRO A 95 1.20 -9.77 -11.43
N THR A 96 0.03 -9.24 -11.12
CA THR A 96 -0.12 -7.80 -10.80
C THR A 96 -0.61 -7.66 -9.36
N PHE A 97 -0.23 -6.56 -8.71
CA PHE A 97 -0.68 -6.27 -7.36
C PHE A 97 -0.70 -4.78 -7.09
N ALA A 98 -1.58 -4.34 -6.18
CA ALA A 98 -1.84 -2.94 -5.95
C ALA A 98 -2.27 -2.63 -4.51
N VAL A 99 -2.13 -1.36 -4.15
CA VAL A 99 -2.90 -0.72 -3.07
C VAL A 99 -3.89 0.25 -3.70
N GLY A 100 -5.03 0.50 -3.04
CA GLY A 100 -6.05 1.41 -3.53
C GLY A 100 -6.71 2.25 -2.44
N LEU A 101 -7.25 3.40 -2.84
CA LEU A 101 -8.00 4.34 -2.01
C LEU A 101 -9.36 4.62 -2.65
N ASN A 102 -10.30 5.12 -1.83
CA ASN A 102 -11.61 5.60 -2.30
C ASN A 102 -12.51 4.50 -2.90
N GLY A 103 -12.40 3.26 -2.39
CA GLY A 103 -13.26 2.14 -2.76
C GLY A 103 -12.86 1.46 -4.08
N GLY A 104 -13.75 0.59 -4.59
CA GLY A 104 -13.42 -0.38 -5.65
C GLY A 104 -13.13 0.28 -7.02
N GLY A 105 -13.79 1.40 -7.29
CA GLY A 105 -13.59 2.22 -8.47
C GLY A 105 -12.77 3.48 -8.22
N GLY A 106 -12.08 3.58 -7.08
CA GLY A 106 -11.25 4.73 -6.72
C GLY A 106 -9.88 4.72 -7.41
N TYR A 107 -8.85 5.15 -6.69
CA TYR A 107 -7.48 5.16 -7.21
C TYR A 107 -6.76 3.86 -6.87
N LYS A 108 -5.98 3.31 -7.80
CA LYS A 108 -5.13 2.13 -7.56
C LYS A 108 -3.70 2.43 -8.01
N LEU A 109 -2.73 2.16 -7.13
CA LEU A 109 -1.31 2.11 -7.48
C LEU A 109 -0.93 0.65 -7.73
N GLN A 110 -0.76 0.28 -9.00
CA GLN A 110 -0.50 -1.09 -9.40
C GLN A 110 0.94 -1.26 -9.88
N VAL A 111 1.60 -2.32 -9.41
CA VAL A 111 2.82 -2.83 -10.02
C VAL A 111 2.43 -3.83 -11.10
N SER A 112 2.94 -3.60 -12.31
CA SER A 112 2.68 -4.40 -13.52
C SER A 112 4.00 -4.94 -14.08
N PRO A 113 4.59 -6.01 -13.51
CA PRO A 113 5.91 -6.53 -13.89
C PRO A 113 6.00 -6.96 -15.35
N ALA A 114 4.94 -7.52 -15.94
CA ALA A 114 4.91 -7.87 -17.36
C ALA A 114 5.13 -6.66 -18.29
N LYS A 115 4.73 -5.47 -17.83
CA LYS A 115 4.93 -4.20 -18.54
C LYS A 115 6.21 -3.47 -18.11
N LYS A 116 6.86 -3.90 -17.02
CA LYS A 116 7.96 -3.18 -16.35
C LYS A 116 7.56 -1.77 -15.90
N MET A 117 6.34 -1.65 -15.39
CA MET A 117 5.76 -0.37 -14.99
C MET A 117 5.16 -0.43 -13.59
N VAL A 118 5.15 0.73 -12.94
CA VAL A 118 4.15 1.08 -11.93
C VAL A 118 3.12 2.00 -12.59
N GLU A 119 1.83 1.77 -12.32
CA GLU A 119 0.71 2.42 -12.97
C GLU A 119 -0.25 3.00 -11.92
N LEU A 120 -0.67 4.25 -12.10
CA LEU A 120 -1.70 4.89 -11.31
C LEU A 120 -3.01 4.88 -12.10
N TYR A 121 -4.01 4.20 -11.54
CA TYR A 121 -5.35 4.11 -12.10
C TYR A 121 -6.30 5.09 -11.40
N ALA A 122 -7.28 5.59 -12.15
CA ALA A 122 -8.53 6.13 -11.64
C ALA A 122 -9.68 5.30 -12.25
N GLY A 123 -10.40 4.57 -11.40
CA GLY A 123 -11.27 3.48 -11.84
C GLY A 123 -10.48 2.43 -12.62
N GLU A 124 -10.84 2.23 -13.89
CA GLU A 124 -10.19 1.27 -14.79
C GLU A 124 -9.23 1.92 -15.80
N THR A 125 -9.02 3.25 -15.70
CA THR A 125 -8.16 4.00 -16.63
C THR A 125 -6.80 4.27 -16.01
N VAL A 126 -5.72 3.90 -16.70
CA VAL A 126 -4.35 4.33 -16.35
C VAL A 126 -4.23 5.83 -16.63
N LYS A 127 -3.88 6.61 -15.61
CA LYS A 127 -3.74 8.07 -15.67
C LYS A 127 -2.28 8.53 -15.64
N ALA A 128 -1.41 7.77 -14.98
CA ALA A 128 0.02 7.99 -14.97
C ALA A 128 0.75 6.64 -14.88
N SER A 129 1.97 6.58 -15.40
CA SER A 129 2.82 5.39 -15.25
C SER A 129 4.29 5.79 -15.27
N ALA A 130 5.13 4.96 -14.66
CA ALA A 130 6.58 5.13 -14.68
C ALA A 130 7.28 3.77 -14.79
N PRO A 131 8.48 3.71 -15.41
CA PRO A 131 9.28 2.50 -15.42
C PRO A 131 9.55 2.00 -14.00
N TYR A 132 9.31 0.70 -13.78
CA TYR A 132 9.57 0.04 -12.51
C TYR A 132 9.92 -1.43 -12.76
N GLU A 133 11.18 -1.78 -12.47
CA GLU A 133 11.68 -3.15 -12.57
C GLU A 133 11.47 -3.85 -11.22
N TRP A 134 10.43 -4.68 -11.14
CA TRP A 134 10.08 -5.42 -9.93
C TRP A 134 10.94 -6.67 -9.73
N GLU A 135 11.30 -6.95 -8.47
CA GLU A 135 12.07 -8.11 -8.07
C GLU A 135 11.17 -9.25 -7.56
N SER A 136 11.10 -10.35 -8.29
CA SER A 136 10.35 -11.55 -7.89
C SER A 136 10.88 -12.17 -6.61
N GLY A 137 9.98 -12.61 -5.72
CA GLY A 137 10.34 -13.30 -4.48
C GLY A 137 10.89 -12.35 -3.42
N LYS A 138 10.60 -11.05 -3.53
CA LYS A 138 10.91 -10.04 -2.52
C LYS A 138 9.67 -9.25 -2.15
N TRP A 139 9.61 -8.84 -0.88
CA TRP A 139 8.60 -7.91 -0.42
C TRP A 139 8.78 -6.55 -1.11
N THR A 140 7.68 -6.04 -1.63
CA THR A 140 7.60 -4.73 -2.29
C THR A 140 6.67 -3.85 -1.48
N ARG A 141 7.17 -2.70 -1.03
CA ARG A 141 6.39 -1.68 -0.33
C ARG A 141 5.69 -0.78 -1.34
N LEU A 142 4.40 -0.58 -1.14
CA LEU A 142 3.56 0.35 -1.91
C LEU A 142 3.02 1.41 -0.95
N HIS A 143 2.99 2.66 -1.42
CA HIS A 143 2.39 3.78 -0.72
C HIS A 143 1.62 4.65 -1.72
N LEU A 144 0.33 4.85 -1.46
CA LEU A 144 -0.57 5.69 -2.25
C LEU A 144 -1.24 6.69 -1.32
N GLU A 145 -1.27 7.96 -1.71
CA GLU A 145 -1.92 9.02 -0.97
C GLU A 145 -2.73 9.95 -1.88
N ILE A 146 -3.76 10.58 -1.31
CA ILE A 146 -4.57 11.60 -1.95
C ILE A 146 -4.71 12.83 -1.05
N ASN A 147 -4.39 13.99 -1.60
CA ASN A 147 -4.38 15.27 -0.90
C ASN A 147 -5.16 16.31 -1.67
N LYS A 148 -6.02 17.06 -0.98
CA LYS A 148 -6.62 18.26 -1.56
C LYS A 148 -5.59 19.40 -1.57
N LEU A 149 -5.55 20.14 -2.67
CA LEU A 149 -4.67 21.28 -2.89
C LEU A 149 -5.41 22.60 -2.61
N LYS A 150 -4.63 23.67 -2.44
CA LYS A 150 -5.12 25.04 -2.13
C LYS A 150 -6.10 25.58 -3.15
N ASP A 151 -5.93 25.21 -4.42
CA ASP A 151 -6.80 25.63 -5.53
C ASP A 151 -8.08 24.80 -5.62
N GLY A 152 -8.29 23.86 -4.69
CA GLY A 152 -9.45 22.98 -4.63
C GLY A 152 -9.33 21.70 -5.46
N SER A 153 -8.24 21.52 -6.22
CA SER A 153 -7.95 20.28 -6.93
C SER A 153 -7.39 19.20 -5.98
N TRP A 154 -7.19 17.98 -6.47
CA TRP A 154 -6.62 16.88 -5.72
C TRP A 154 -5.35 16.37 -6.37
N LYS A 155 -4.36 16.02 -5.54
CA LYS A 155 -3.14 15.37 -5.97
C LYS A 155 -3.10 13.94 -5.44
N VAL A 156 -2.94 13.00 -6.34
CA VAL A 156 -2.74 11.58 -6.04
C VAL A 156 -1.32 11.22 -6.40
N VAL A 157 -0.56 10.64 -5.46
CA VAL A 157 0.82 10.22 -5.71
C VAL A 157 1.08 8.81 -5.22
N GLY A 158 1.95 8.11 -5.94
CA GLY A 158 2.29 6.72 -5.67
C GLY A 158 3.79 6.48 -5.63
N LYS A 159 4.21 5.63 -4.69
CA LYS A 159 5.58 5.14 -4.53
C LYS A 159 5.58 3.62 -4.43
N ALA A 160 6.61 3.01 -5.01
CA ALA A 160 6.87 1.58 -4.89
C ALA A 160 8.39 1.36 -4.72
N TRP A 161 8.78 0.43 -3.85
CA TRP A 161 10.18 0.05 -3.66
C TRP A 161 10.30 -1.35 -3.05
N THR A 162 11.40 -2.05 -3.34
CA THR A 162 11.75 -3.29 -2.64
C THR A 162 12.03 -2.99 -1.17
N GLU A 163 11.57 -3.84 -0.24
CA GLU A 163 11.66 -3.61 1.21
C GLU A 163 13.10 -3.40 1.71
N ASP A 164 14.09 -3.97 1.05
CA ASP A 164 15.53 -3.81 1.33
C ASP A 164 16.11 -2.47 0.85
N ARG A 165 15.27 -1.59 0.25
CA ARG A 165 15.66 -0.27 -0.23
C ARG A 165 14.98 0.84 0.56
N ALA A 166 15.59 2.02 0.55
CA ALA A 166 14.97 3.22 1.12
C ALA A 166 13.73 3.63 0.31
N GLU A 167 12.73 4.19 1.02
CA GLU A 167 11.56 4.80 0.37
C GLU A 167 12.03 5.90 -0.60
N PRO A 168 11.50 5.94 -1.84
CA PRO A 168 11.80 7.02 -2.78
C PRO A 168 11.41 8.40 -2.22
N ALA A 169 12.32 9.36 -2.31
CA ALA A 169 12.05 10.73 -1.88
C ALA A 169 10.97 11.39 -2.76
N ALA A 170 11.04 11.18 -4.08
CA ALA A 170 10.04 11.64 -5.04
C ALA A 170 9.00 10.53 -5.33
N PRO A 171 7.74 10.90 -5.62
CA PRO A 171 6.77 9.93 -6.11
C PRO A 171 7.18 9.38 -7.48
N LEU A 172 6.89 8.10 -7.73
CA LEU A 172 7.11 7.49 -9.05
C LEU A 172 6.04 7.93 -10.05
N VAL A 173 4.81 8.11 -9.57
CA VAL A 173 3.66 8.53 -10.36
C VAL A 173 2.89 9.60 -9.60
N ALA A 174 2.34 10.57 -10.34
CA ALA A 174 1.51 11.63 -9.81
C ALA A 174 0.37 11.95 -10.78
N LEU A 175 -0.76 12.36 -10.23
CA LEU A 175 -1.94 12.79 -10.96
C LEU A 175 -2.54 13.99 -10.23
N GLU A 176 -2.92 15.01 -10.99
CA GLU A 176 -3.78 16.09 -10.50
C GLU A 176 -5.19 15.90 -11.07
N GLU A 177 -6.19 15.88 -10.19
CA GLU A 177 -7.61 15.74 -10.53
C GLU A 177 -8.39 16.97 -10.12
N LYS A 178 -9.35 17.35 -10.96
CA LYS A 178 -10.29 18.45 -10.69
C LYS A 178 -11.63 17.96 -10.18
N GLU A 179 -11.93 16.69 -10.41
CA GLU A 179 -13.15 16.08 -9.90
C GLU A 179 -12.92 15.59 -8.47
N ALA A 180 -13.89 15.87 -7.60
CA ALA A 180 -13.80 15.46 -6.20
C ALA A 180 -13.81 13.92 -6.10
N PRO A 181 -12.91 13.31 -5.30
CA PRO A 181 -12.90 11.87 -5.11
C PRO A 181 -14.16 11.43 -4.36
N THR A 182 -14.61 10.20 -4.64
CA THR A 182 -15.67 9.56 -3.84
C THR A 182 -15.13 9.17 -2.46
N ALA A 183 -15.98 9.12 -1.44
CA ALA A 183 -15.59 8.53 -0.17
C ALA A 183 -15.55 7.00 -0.30
N GLY A 184 -14.54 6.35 0.27
CA GLY A 184 -14.43 4.90 0.23
C GLY A 184 -13.36 4.36 1.17
N LYS A 185 -13.27 3.03 1.28
CA LYS A 185 -12.25 2.35 2.07
C LYS A 185 -10.94 2.23 1.30
N ALA A 186 -9.84 2.01 2.03
CA ALA A 186 -8.58 1.58 1.43
C ALA A 186 -8.67 0.10 1.02
N SER A 187 -7.77 -0.36 0.15
CA SER A 187 -7.79 -1.73 -0.39
C SER A 187 -6.42 -2.24 -0.79
N VAL A 188 -6.30 -3.56 -0.86
CA VAL A 188 -5.21 -4.25 -1.54
C VAL A 188 -5.78 -5.17 -2.61
N TRP A 189 -5.03 -5.34 -3.69
CA TRP A 189 -5.45 -6.10 -4.86
C TRP A 189 -4.33 -6.99 -5.38
N GLY A 190 -4.71 -8.10 -6.00
CA GLY A 190 -3.77 -8.99 -6.66
C GLY A 190 -4.44 -9.79 -7.77
N SER A 191 -3.75 -9.90 -8.91
CA SER A 191 -4.03 -10.92 -9.91
C SER A 191 -2.84 -11.86 -9.94
N PRO A 192 -2.93 -13.07 -9.34
CA PRO A 192 -1.85 -14.04 -9.44
C PRO A 192 -1.73 -14.51 -10.89
N TYR A 193 -0.68 -15.29 -11.16
CA TYR A 193 -0.72 -16.23 -12.26
C TYR A 193 -0.60 -17.66 -11.70
N SER A 194 -1.34 -18.56 -12.35
CA SER A 194 -1.23 -20.03 -12.29
C SER A 194 -0.38 -20.59 -11.15
N GLY A 195 -1.00 -20.71 -9.96
CA GLY A 195 -0.47 -21.46 -8.81
C GLY A 195 0.49 -20.69 -7.91
N THR A 196 0.65 -19.38 -8.08
CA THR A 196 1.50 -18.56 -7.19
C THR A 196 0.66 -17.54 -6.43
N PRO A 197 0.46 -17.71 -5.11
CA PRO A 197 -0.33 -16.78 -4.32
C PRO A 197 0.35 -15.41 -4.18
N ILE A 198 -0.44 -14.40 -3.78
CA ILE A 198 0.06 -13.06 -3.47
C ILE A 198 -0.18 -12.81 -1.98
N ARG A 199 0.84 -12.31 -1.29
CA ARG A 199 0.81 -12.07 0.16
C ARG A 199 0.82 -10.58 0.44
N PHE A 200 0.04 -10.16 1.42
CA PHE A 200 -0.12 -8.78 1.84
C PHE A 200 0.11 -8.69 3.34
N ASP A 201 0.87 -7.68 3.76
CA ASP A 201 1.23 -7.49 5.15
C ASP A 201 1.50 -6.01 5.45
N ASP A 202 1.62 -5.66 6.74
CA ASP A 202 1.82 -4.30 7.26
C ASP A 202 0.83 -3.29 6.66
N LEU A 203 -0.47 -3.64 6.64
CA LEU A 203 -1.50 -2.75 6.14
C LEU A 203 -1.63 -1.55 7.06
N ALA A 204 -1.51 -0.34 6.51
CA ALA A 204 -1.58 0.87 7.30
C ALA A 204 -2.30 2.00 6.57
N VAL A 205 -3.35 2.54 7.20
CA VAL A 205 -4.06 3.74 6.75
C VAL A 205 -3.72 4.88 7.69
N SER A 206 -3.40 6.04 7.14
CA SER A 206 -3.03 7.22 7.93
C SER A 206 -3.56 8.50 7.30
N ARG A 207 -3.69 9.55 8.10
CA ARG A 207 -3.75 10.93 7.59
C ARG A 207 -2.48 11.24 6.81
N THR A 208 -2.56 12.21 5.92
CA THR A 208 -1.38 12.81 5.30
C THR A 208 -0.96 14.04 6.11
N SER A 209 0.32 14.40 6.05
CA SER A 209 0.83 15.64 6.65
C SER A 209 0.62 16.87 5.76
N VAL A 210 0.14 16.67 4.53
CA VAL A 210 -0.12 17.73 3.55
C VAL A 210 -1.40 18.46 3.95
N LYS A 211 -1.25 19.73 4.37
CA LYS A 211 -2.38 20.62 4.63
C LYS A 211 -2.92 21.19 3.31
N PRO A 212 -4.25 21.29 3.14
CA PRO A 212 -4.85 21.91 1.98
C PRO A 212 -4.51 23.39 1.84
#